data_AF-A0A9P7GFV7-F1
#
_entry.id   AF-A0A9P7GFV7-F1
#
_cell.length_a   1.000
_cell.length_b   1.000
_cell.length_c   1.000
_cell.angle_alpha   90.00
_cell.angle_beta   90.00
_cell.angle_gamma   90.00
#
_symmetry.space_group_name_H-M   'P 1'
#
loop_
_entity.id
_entity.type
_entity.pdbx_description
1 polymer ?
#
loop_
_entity_poly.entity_id
_entity_poly.type
_entity_poly.pdbx_seq_one_letter_code
_entity_poly.pdbx_strand_id
1 'polypeptide(L)'
;MAAAPAYLKLLPEGAAPTIDLHDFLEQLARRMGMIKRGAEPDTARAAVYFVRWWREEGGLIAAASSPLQFTGATTPDHGLGPTQGWGFDFQWQLGPEDRPTSKEDKARIVQAKMEACIDQHLATVEREESEELNVSPTQIKKQQVLEEEKRRKERYLKR
;
A
#
# COMPACT_ATOMS: atom_id res chain seq x y z
N MET A 1 -14.34 -19.12 -8.86
CA MET A 1 -13.03 -18.90 -9.51
C MET A 1 -12.32 -17.80 -8.72
N ALA A 2 -11.13 -18.07 -8.18
CA ALA A 2 -10.34 -17.03 -7.51
C ALA A 2 -9.98 -15.94 -8.52
N ALA A 3 -10.15 -14.67 -8.14
CA ALA A 3 -9.75 -13.56 -8.99
C ALA A 3 -8.23 -13.62 -9.23
N ALA A 4 -7.82 -13.55 -10.50
CA ALA A 4 -6.41 -13.49 -10.85
C ALA A 4 -5.79 -12.20 -10.27
N PRO A 5 -4.59 -12.25 -9.65
CA PRO A 5 -3.94 -11.06 -9.11
C PRO A 5 -3.76 -9.97 -10.16
N ALA A 6 -4.01 -8.71 -9.79
CA ALA A 6 -3.94 -7.57 -10.71
C ALA A 6 -2.57 -7.44 -11.40
N TYR A 7 -1.50 -7.77 -10.68
CA TYR A 7 -0.13 -7.67 -11.18
C TYR A 7 0.19 -8.70 -12.29
N LEU A 8 -0.60 -9.75 -12.49
CA LEU A 8 -0.32 -10.76 -13.52
C LEU A 8 -0.29 -10.17 -14.93
N LYS A 9 -1.02 -9.08 -15.17
CA LYS A 9 -0.97 -8.35 -16.45
C LYS A 9 0.40 -7.77 -16.77
N LEU A 10 1.25 -7.57 -15.74
CA LEU A 10 2.64 -7.11 -15.88
C LEU A 10 3.64 -8.24 -16.12
N LEU A 11 3.28 -9.48 -15.88
CA LEU A 11 4.14 -10.63 -16.16
C LEU A 11 3.91 -11.18 -17.58
N PRO A 12 4.86 -11.96 -18.13
CA PRO A 12 4.65 -12.63 -19.41
C PRO A 12 3.35 -13.45 -19.46
N GLU A 13 2.76 -13.58 -20.64
CA GLU A 13 1.53 -14.38 -20.81
C GLU A 13 1.78 -15.83 -20.38
N GLY A 14 0.95 -16.34 -19.46
CA GLY A 14 1.10 -17.67 -18.86
C GLY A 14 1.91 -17.73 -17.57
N ALA A 15 2.40 -16.59 -17.05
CA ALA A 15 3.02 -16.55 -15.72
C ALA A 15 2.01 -16.96 -14.63
N ALA A 16 2.49 -17.77 -13.69
CA ALA A 16 1.71 -18.17 -12.53
C ALA A 16 1.70 -17.06 -11.45
N PRO A 17 0.64 -16.96 -10.63
CA PRO A 17 0.67 -16.14 -9.41
C PRO A 17 1.87 -16.53 -8.56
N THR A 18 2.70 -15.56 -8.19
CA THR A 18 3.87 -15.78 -7.34
C THR A 18 3.81 -14.85 -6.13
N ILE A 19 4.26 -15.36 -4.98
CA ILE A 19 4.45 -14.59 -3.75
C ILE A 19 5.93 -14.27 -3.51
N ASP A 20 6.83 -14.88 -4.29
CA ASP A 20 8.25 -14.59 -4.22
C ASP A 20 8.55 -13.27 -4.94
N LEU A 21 8.96 -12.28 -4.14
CA LEU A 21 9.28 -10.94 -4.62
C LEU A 21 10.44 -10.95 -5.63
N HIS A 22 11.45 -11.80 -5.43
CA HIS A 22 12.63 -11.82 -6.29
C HIS A 22 12.28 -12.37 -7.68
N ASP A 23 11.59 -13.50 -7.71
CA ASP A 23 11.08 -14.13 -8.93
C ASP A 23 10.14 -13.19 -9.71
N PHE A 24 9.21 -12.53 -9.00
CA PHE A 24 8.35 -11.51 -9.59
C PHE A 24 9.14 -10.39 -10.27
N LEU A 25 10.11 -9.79 -9.57
CA LEU A 25 10.89 -8.66 -10.08
C LEU A 25 11.80 -9.07 -11.23
N GLU A 26 12.35 -10.29 -11.22
CA GLU A 26 13.11 -10.82 -12.35
C GLU A 26 12.26 -10.99 -13.60
N GLN A 27 11.08 -11.60 -13.48
CA GLN A 27 10.17 -11.80 -14.61
C GLN A 27 9.73 -10.45 -15.20
N LEU A 28 9.42 -9.49 -14.34
CA LEU A 28 9.07 -8.13 -14.75
C LEU A 28 10.24 -7.42 -15.45
N ALA A 29 11.45 -7.50 -14.87
CA ALA A 29 12.66 -6.90 -15.44
C ALA A 29 12.96 -7.47 -16.83
N ARG A 30 12.88 -8.80 -16.99
CA ARG A 30 13.09 -9.49 -18.27
C ARG A 30 12.08 -9.06 -19.32
N ARG A 31 10.78 -9.03 -18.97
CA ARG A 31 9.72 -8.61 -19.89
C ARG A 31 9.91 -7.18 -20.39
N MET A 32 10.32 -6.28 -19.49
CA MET A 32 10.45 -4.85 -19.77
C MET A 32 11.85 -4.46 -20.30
N GLY A 33 12.73 -5.43 -20.59
CA GLY A 33 14.09 -5.17 -21.06
C GLY A 33 14.97 -4.42 -20.05
N MET A 34 14.69 -4.57 -18.76
CA MET A 34 15.45 -3.94 -17.68
C MET A 34 16.64 -4.81 -17.31
N ILE A 35 17.75 -4.61 -18.02
CA ILE A 35 18.98 -5.39 -17.87
C ILE A 35 20.14 -4.45 -17.52
N LYS A 36 20.93 -4.83 -16.50
CA LYS A 36 22.16 -4.16 -16.09
C LYS A 36 23.34 -4.60 -16.96
N ARG A 37 24.46 -3.90 -16.82
CA ARG A 37 25.74 -4.31 -17.40
C ARG A 37 26.11 -5.68 -16.83
N GLY A 38 26.38 -6.65 -17.70
CA GLY A 38 26.60 -8.05 -17.31
C GLY A 38 25.42 -8.99 -17.60
N ALA A 39 24.39 -8.52 -18.30
CA ALA A 39 23.20 -9.31 -18.66
C ALA A 39 22.35 -9.77 -17.45
N GLU A 40 22.52 -9.12 -16.30
CA GLU A 40 21.73 -9.38 -15.10
C GLU A 40 20.44 -8.54 -15.09
N PRO A 41 19.30 -9.07 -14.63
CA PRO A 41 18.06 -8.31 -14.52
C PRO A 41 18.17 -7.17 -13.50
N ASP A 42 17.68 -5.99 -13.88
CA ASP A 42 17.63 -4.80 -13.02
C ASP A 42 16.38 -4.80 -12.13
N THR A 43 16.43 -5.60 -11.06
CA THR A 43 15.32 -5.72 -10.09
C THR A 43 14.99 -4.41 -9.38
N ALA A 44 15.98 -3.55 -9.14
CA ALA A 44 15.77 -2.25 -8.51
C ALA A 44 14.93 -1.33 -9.40
N ARG A 45 15.26 -1.27 -10.70
CA ARG A 45 14.48 -0.48 -11.67
C ARG A 45 13.08 -1.05 -11.88
N ALA A 46 12.95 -2.38 -11.91
CA ALA A 46 11.67 -3.05 -12.00
C ALA A 46 10.78 -2.76 -10.77
N ALA A 47 11.35 -2.72 -9.57
CA ALA A 47 10.62 -2.39 -8.34
C ALA A 47 10.07 -0.96 -8.35
N VAL A 48 10.90 0.03 -8.75
CA VAL A 48 10.44 1.43 -8.88
C VAL A 48 9.31 1.54 -9.89
N TYR A 49 9.46 0.87 -11.04
CA TYR A 49 8.40 0.81 -12.05
C TYR A 49 7.12 0.20 -11.50
N PHE A 50 7.22 -0.94 -10.80
CA PHE A 50 6.08 -1.63 -10.22
C PHE A 50 5.32 -0.75 -9.23
N VAL A 51 6.03 -0.05 -8.32
CA VAL A 51 5.40 0.85 -7.35
C VAL A 51 4.67 2.00 -8.05
N ARG A 52 5.27 2.58 -9.09
CA ARG A 52 4.61 3.64 -9.88
C ARG A 52 3.36 3.11 -10.56
N TRP A 53 3.47 1.98 -11.27
CA TRP A 53 2.32 1.33 -11.91
C TRP A 53 1.23 0.97 -10.89
N TRP A 54 1.59 0.48 -9.71
CA TRP A 54 0.63 0.14 -8.66
C TRP A 54 -0.18 1.35 -8.21
N ARG A 55 0.49 2.51 -8.06
CA ARG A 55 -0.17 3.77 -7.67
C ARG A 55 -1.08 4.32 -8.76
N GLU A 56 -0.70 4.18 -10.02
CA GLU A 56 -1.42 4.79 -11.15
C GLU A 56 -2.55 3.89 -11.68
N GLU A 57 -2.33 2.58 -11.74
CA GLU A 57 -3.23 1.64 -12.42
C GLU A 57 -3.50 0.37 -11.59
N GLY A 58 -2.47 -0.23 -11.02
CA GLY A 58 -2.56 -1.55 -10.37
C GLY A 58 -3.53 -1.58 -9.19
N GLY A 59 -3.51 -0.53 -8.35
CA GLY A 59 -4.42 -0.37 -7.22
C GLY A 59 -5.88 -0.21 -7.64
N LEU A 60 -6.14 0.52 -8.73
CA LEU A 60 -7.49 0.66 -9.30
C LEU A 60 -8.01 -0.66 -9.85
N ILE A 61 -7.17 -1.40 -10.57
CA ILE A 61 -7.51 -2.73 -11.09
C ILE A 61 -7.78 -3.70 -9.95
N ALA A 62 -6.93 -3.70 -8.91
CA ALA A 62 -7.11 -4.54 -7.74
C ALA A 62 -8.41 -4.19 -6.98
N ALA A 63 -8.71 -2.91 -6.78
CA ALA A 63 -9.94 -2.46 -6.13
C ALA A 63 -11.19 -2.85 -6.95
N ALA A 64 -11.15 -2.68 -8.27
CA ALA A 64 -12.25 -3.07 -9.15
C ALA A 64 -12.46 -4.59 -9.22
N SER A 65 -11.38 -5.36 -9.08
CA SER A 65 -11.38 -6.83 -9.19
C SER A 65 -11.55 -7.55 -7.85
N SER A 66 -11.52 -6.81 -6.73
CA SER A 66 -11.71 -7.33 -5.38
C SER A 66 -13.13 -7.02 -4.91
N PRO A 67 -14.14 -7.81 -5.31
CA PRO A 67 -15.42 -7.75 -4.66
C PRO A 67 -15.17 -8.20 -3.22
N LEU A 68 -15.38 -7.30 -2.26
CA LEU A 68 -15.30 -7.56 -0.83
C LEU A 68 -15.74 -8.99 -0.53
N GLN A 69 -14.77 -9.85 -0.20
CA GLN A 69 -14.96 -11.28 -0.06
C GLN A 69 -15.58 -11.54 1.32
N PHE A 70 -16.92 -11.48 1.37
CA PHE A 70 -17.71 -11.86 2.55
C PHE A 70 -18.03 -13.36 2.56
N THR A 71 -17.82 -14.05 1.43
CA THR A 71 -18.02 -15.49 1.31
C THR A 71 -16.72 -16.19 1.64
N GLY A 72 -16.70 -16.90 2.76
CA GLY A 72 -15.54 -17.62 3.29
C GLY A 72 -14.90 -18.55 2.26
N ALA A 73 -13.82 -18.09 1.63
CA ALA A 73 -12.74 -18.98 1.28
C ALA A 73 -11.96 -19.17 2.58
N THR A 74 -12.20 -20.30 3.24
CA THR A 74 -11.39 -20.81 4.34
C THR A 74 -9.96 -20.93 3.82
N THR A 75 -9.15 -19.88 3.95
CA THR A 75 -7.71 -20.04 3.88
C THR A 75 -7.33 -20.90 5.09
N PRO A 76 -6.62 -22.03 4.90
CA PRO A 76 -6.38 -22.99 5.98
C PRO A 76 -5.33 -22.50 6.99
N ASP A 77 -4.99 -21.22 6.99
CA ASP A 77 -3.94 -20.67 7.83
C ASP A 77 -4.53 -19.60 8.77
N HIS A 78 -4.50 -19.92 10.07
CA HIS A 78 -4.69 -19.03 11.22
C HIS A 78 -6.09 -18.60 11.70
N GLY A 79 -7.21 -19.14 11.22
CA GLY A 79 -8.52 -18.91 11.87
C GLY A 79 -9.00 -17.46 11.93
N LEU A 80 -8.31 -16.55 11.23
CA LEU A 80 -8.67 -15.15 11.06
C LEU A 80 -9.49 -15.04 9.77
N GLY A 81 -10.58 -14.28 9.81
CA GLY A 81 -11.47 -14.14 8.66
C GLY A 81 -10.83 -13.39 7.47
N PRO A 82 -11.55 -13.29 6.34
CA PRO A 82 -11.03 -12.64 5.14
C PRO A 82 -10.65 -11.19 5.44
N THR A 83 -9.43 -10.84 5.06
CA THR A 83 -8.87 -9.50 5.21
C THR A 83 -9.31 -8.62 4.02
N GLN A 84 -9.77 -7.41 4.31
CA GLN A 84 -10.20 -6.42 3.33
C GLN A 84 -9.54 -5.07 3.61
N GLY A 85 -9.45 -4.20 2.60
CA GLY A 85 -8.83 -2.89 2.78
C GLY A 85 -8.33 -2.24 1.50
N TRP A 86 -7.74 -1.06 1.67
CA TRP A 86 -7.15 -0.26 0.59
C TRP A 86 -5.61 -0.25 0.60
N GLY A 87 -5.00 -1.27 1.21
CA GLY A 87 -3.56 -1.38 1.38
C GLY A 87 -3.22 -1.88 2.78
N PHE A 88 -1.99 -1.59 3.25
CA PHE A 88 -1.52 -1.95 4.57
C PHE A 88 -2.11 -1.06 5.68
N ASP A 89 -2.20 0.25 5.45
CA ASP A 89 -2.62 1.22 6.46
C ASP A 89 -4.13 1.20 6.74
N PHE A 90 -4.93 0.81 5.74
CA PHE A 90 -6.39 0.75 5.83
C PHE A 90 -6.88 -0.68 5.60
N GLN A 91 -6.39 -1.59 6.45
CA GLN A 91 -6.72 -3.01 6.41
C GLN A 91 -7.57 -3.39 7.64
N TRP A 92 -8.64 -4.16 7.42
CA TRP A 92 -9.46 -4.73 8.49
C TRP A 92 -9.80 -6.19 8.22
N GLN A 93 -10.11 -6.93 9.28
CA GLN A 93 -10.57 -8.31 9.21
C GLN A 93 -12.07 -8.38 9.42
N LEU A 94 -12.73 -9.30 8.70
CA LEU A 94 -14.13 -9.61 8.90
C LEU A 94 -14.28 -10.81 9.84
N GLY A 95 -15.00 -10.61 10.94
CA GLY A 95 -15.34 -11.68 11.87
C GLY A 95 -16.55 -12.49 11.42
N PRO A 96 -16.86 -13.61 12.09
CA PRO A 96 -18.07 -14.39 11.84
C PRO A 96 -19.36 -13.60 12.10
N GLU A 97 -19.32 -12.59 12.98
CA GLU A 97 -20.37 -11.61 13.24
C GLU A 97 -20.60 -10.62 12.08
N ASP A 98 -19.60 -10.39 11.23
CA ASP A 98 -19.65 -9.42 10.13
C ASP A 98 -20.24 -10.03 8.84
N ARG A 99 -21.08 -11.09 8.95
CA ARG A 99 -21.72 -11.73 7.81
C ARG A 99 -22.95 -10.94 7.36
N PRO A 100 -22.92 -10.31 6.18
CA PRO A 100 -24.05 -9.52 5.71
C PRO A 100 -25.23 -10.42 5.33
N THR A 101 -26.41 -10.07 5.81
CA THR A 101 -27.69 -10.68 5.42
C THR A 101 -28.25 -10.11 4.11
N SER A 102 -27.82 -8.91 3.72
CA SER A 102 -28.25 -8.23 2.49
C SER A 102 -27.11 -7.40 1.87
N LYS A 103 -27.32 -6.88 0.64
CA LYS A 103 -26.36 -5.96 -0.01
C LYS A 103 -26.22 -4.63 0.74
N GLU A 104 -27.30 -4.15 1.35
CA GLU A 104 -27.30 -2.92 2.14
C GLU A 104 -26.54 -3.11 3.45
N ASP A 105 -26.73 -4.24 4.12
CA ASP A 105 -25.96 -4.61 5.32
C ASP A 105 -24.48 -4.75 5.00
N LYS A 106 -24.15 -5.32 3.84
CA LYS A 106 -22.78 -5.39 3.34
C LYS A 106 -22.15 -4.01 3.22
N ALA A 107 -22.85 -3.06 2.59
CA ALA A 107 -22.34 -1.69 2.44
C ALA A 107 -22.14 -1.01 3.81
N ARG A 108 -23.08 -1.20 4.74
CA ARG A 108 -23.00 -0.65 6.10
C ARG A 108 -21.82 -1.21 6.90
N ILE A 109 -21.60 -2.53 6.86
CA ILE A 109 -20.48 -3.18 7.55
C ILE A 109 -19.15 -2.65 7.02
N VAL A 110 -19.01 -2.54 5.70
CA VAL A 110 -17.79 -2.01 5.06
C VAL A 110 -17.54 -0.58 5.47
N GLN A 111 -18.58 0.26 5.40
CA GLN A 111 -18.48 1.65 5.79
C GLN A 111 -18.05 1.80 7.26
N ALA A 112 -18.68 1.06 8.17
CA ALA A 112 -18.35 1.12 9.59
C ALA A 112 -16.90 0.68 9.87
N LYS A 113 -16.41 -0.38 9.21
CA LYS A 113 -15.02 -0.83 9.35
C LYS A 113 -14.04 0.18 8.76
N MET A 114 -14.39 0.79 7.62
CA MET A 114 -13.60 1.82 6.97
C MET A 114 -13.47 3.06 7.87
N GLU A 115 -14.58 3.54 8.44
CA GLU A 115 -14.61 4.66 9.39
C GLU A 115 -13.73 4.35 10.60
N ALA A 116 -13.89 3.17 11.21
CA ALA A 116 -13.07 2.76 12.35
C ALA A 116 -11.57 2.73 12.04
N CYS A 117 -11.16 2.24 10.87
CA CYS A 117 -9.77 2.26 10.44
C CYS A 117 -9.24 3.69 10.25
N ILE A 118 -10.05 4.59 9.69
CA ILE A 118 -9.67 6.00 9.52
C ILE A 118 -9.49 6.66 10.89
N ASP A 119 -10.44 6.49 11.79
CA ASP A 119 -10.38 7.07 13.14
C ASP A 119 -9.16 6.57 13.91
N GLN A 120 -8.85 5.27 13.82
CA GLN A 120 -7.65 4.69 14.43
C GLN A 120 -6.36 5.29 13.85
N HIS A 121 -6.31 5.51 12.53
CA HIS A 121 -5.16 6.12 11.89
C HIS A 121 -4.98 7.57 12.34
N LEU A 122 -6.05 8.37 12.33
CA LEU A 122 -6.01 9.77 12.77
C LEU A 122 -5.58 9.89 14.23
N ALA A 123 -6.09 9.03 15.12
CA ALA A 123 -5.68 9.00 16.52
C ALA A 123 -4.20 8.61 16.68
N THR A 124 -3.70 7.70 15.82
CA THR A 124 -2.29 7.31 15.84
C THR A 124 -1.39 8.47 15.39
N VAL A 125 -1.77 9.16 14.31
CA VAL A 125 -1.04 10.33 13.81
C VAL A 125 -1.02 11.45 14.84
N GLU A 126 -2.16 11.78 15.45
CA GLU A 126 -2.24 12.81 16.50
C GLU A 126 -1.36 12.46 17.72
N ARG A 127 -1.33 11.19 18.11
CA ARG A 127 -0.44 10.71 19.18
C ARG A 127 1.03 10.81 18.77
N GLU A 128 1.39 10.40 17.56
CA GLU A 128 2.77 10.48 17.08
C GLU A 128 3.24 11.94 16.93
N GLU A 129 2.37 12.86 16.54
CA GLU A 129 2.65 14.30 16.46
C GLU A 129 2.80 14.92 17.86
N SER A 130 1.93 14.55 18.81
CA SER A 130 1.99 15.06 20.19
C SER A 130 3.13 14.47 21.01
N GLU A 131 3.62 13.29 20.65
CA GLU A 131 4.75 12.66 21.34
C GLU A 131 6.12 13.21 20.93
N GLU A 132 6.26 14.02 19.86
CA GLU A 132 7.52 14.64 19.34
C GLU A 132 8.76 13.69 19.24
N LEU A 133 8.61 12.40 19.54
CA LEU A 133 9.68 11.43 19.79
C LEU A 133 10.19 10.76 18.50
N ASN A 134 9.51 10.97 17.38
CA ASN A 134 9.80 10.32 16.09
C ASN A 134 10.40 11.26 15.03
N VAL A 135 10.83 12.46 15.41
CA VAL A 135 11.59 13.30 14.49
C VAL A 135 13.04 12.82 14.50
N SER A 136 13.47 12.15 13.42
CA SER A 136 14.87 11.73 13.26
C SER A 136 15.80 12.94 13.47
N PRO A 137 17.00 12.77 14.08
CA PRO A 137 17.96 13.85 14.25
C PRO A 137 18.25 14.61 12.95
N THR A 138 18.14 13.92 11.82
CA THR A 138 18.29 14.50 10.47
C THR A 138 17.15 15.42 10.08
N GLN A 139 15.92 15.10 10.46
CA GLN A 139 14.73 15.93 10.22
C GLN A 139 14.73 17.18 11.10
N ILE A 140 15.12 17.05 12.37
CA ILE A 140 15.32 18.19 13.29
C ILE A 140 16.36 19.15 12.70
N LYS A 141 17.50 18.62 12.25
CA LYS A 141 18.57 19.43 11.64
C LYS A 141 18.10 20.11 10.35
N LYS A 142 17.27 19.45 9.54
CA LYS A 142 16.70 20.02 8.31
C LYS A 142 15.72 21.16 8.61
N GLN A 143 14.89 21.02 9.65
CA GLN A 143 14.01 22.10 10.11
C GLN A 143 14.80 23.31 10.60
N GLN A 144 15.83 23.09 11.44
CA GLN A 144 16.67 24.18 11.94
C GLN A 144 17.38 24.94 10.81
N VAL A 145 17.87 24.24 9.79
CA VAL A 145 18.49 24.86 8.62
C VAL A 145 17.49 25.71 7.84
N LEU A 146 16.28 25.18 7.59
CA LEU A 146 15.22 25.91 6.89
C LEU A 146 14.77 27.16 7.66
N GLU A 147 14.65 27.06 8.98
CA GLU A 147 14.27 28.17 9.85
C GLU A 147 15.36 29.26 9.88
N GLU A 148 16.63 28.88 9.94
CA GLU A 148 17.75 29.83 9.88
C GLU A 148 17.84 30.51 8.50
N GLU A 149 17.64 29.76 7.42
CA GLU A 149 17.62 30.30 6.06
C GLU A 149 16.48 31.31 5.88
N LYS A 150 15.29 31.00 6.41
CA LYS A 150 14.15 31.92 6.42
C LYS A 150 14.47 33.19 7.22
N ARG A 151 15.07 33.05 8.40
CA ARG A 151 15.49 34.19 9.23
C ARG A 151 16.52 35.07 8.54
N ARG A 152 17.45 34.47 7.78
CA ARG A 152 18.44 35.21 6.97
C ARG A 152 17.76 35.98 5.82
N LYS A 153 16.82 35.36 5.12
CA LYS A 153 16.03 36.02 4.05
C LYS A 153 15.22 37.20 4.58
N GLU A 154 14.56 37.05 5.73
CA GLU A 154 13.80 38.14 6.37
C GLU A 154 14.68 39.31 6.80
N ARG A 155 15.91 39.05 7.27
CA ARG A 155 16.88 40.12 7.61
C ARG A 155 17.40 40.85 6.37
N TYR A 156 17.59 40.13 5.26
CA TYR A 156 17.99 40.73 3.99
C TYR A 156 16.87 41.53 3.33
N LEU A 157 15.60 41.12 3.50
CA LEU A 157 14.44 41.82 2.94
C LEU A 157 14.06 43.09 3.73
N LYS A 158 14.51 43.21 4.99
CA LYS A 158 14.29 44.38 5.86
C LYS A 158 15.40 45.45 5.76
N ARG A 159 16.44 45.23 4.96
CA ARG A 159 17.48 46.22 4.62
C ARG A 159 17.21 46.82 3.25
#